data_AF-A0AAP0HXD7-F1
#
_entry.id   AF-A0AAP0HXD7-F1
#
_cell.length_a   1.000
_cell.length_b   1.000
_cell.length_c   1.000
_cell.angle_alpha   90.00
_cell.angle_beta   90.00
_cell.angle_gamma   90.00
#
_symmetry.space_group_name_H-M   'P 1'
#
loop_
_entity.id
_entity.type
_entity.pdbx_description
1 polymer ?
#
loop_
_entity_poly.entity_id
_entity_poly.type
_entity_poly.pdbx_seq_one_letter_code
_entity_poly.pdbx_strand_id
1 'polypeptide(L)'
;MANREETQDYDDERWEERTLSLLHESKIDQQLSPEMKVKSGKKKKNALKRMGRPMVIPGVILELRDEVLRESALRCLSNFLLEKRVDDPENYYRTGYLLFHSCGTMTILLQELLTAFSKMVDETLNVRSAKRLANVLTLLQCIAANNETRQKFADSNVPNFLMPIIKFKSPLEVFQNVRAIALSVFGILCQAREGPIIKWAIENNVLELCQCSMEFGNELSKVVGMHILEAILQDESGLSYICSPACSQLLEGLMKAWEQLLFIEVLSAENQDLSPRLLFHIIRCYVLLCNELRGFKVVLKRFPLPFINGSFCEITEEFPIIGSLLQQLLVSIGKETEVGERE
;
A
#
# COMPACT_ATOMS: atom_id res chain seq x y z
N MET A 1 -5.40 -5.92 -35.18
CA MET A 1 -4.37 -5.90 -34.13
C MET A 1 -4.06 -4.47 -33.62
N ALA A 2 -4.99 -3.51 -33.71
CA ALA A 2 -4.73 -2.12 -33.30
C ALA A 2 -5.85 -1.49 -32.43
N ASN A 3 -6.71 -2.29 -31.79
CA ASN A 3 -7.86 -1.79 -31.01
C ASN A 3 -8.00 -2.44 -29.62
N ARG A 4 -6.98 -3.15 -29.12
CA ARG A 4 -7.01 -3.76 -27.77
C ARG A 4 -6.27 -2.96 -26.71
N GLU A 5 -5.24 -2.20 -27.08
CA GLU A 5 -4.40 -1.44 -26.14
C GLU A 5 -5.12 -0.17 -25.65
N GLU A 6 -5.75 0.62 -26.54
CA GLU A 6 -6.44 1.87 -26.15
C GLU A 6 -7.69 1.66 -25.28
N THR A 7 -8.38 0.52 -25.41
CA THR A 7 -9.56 0.21 -24.59
C THR A 7 -9.20 -0.26 -23.17
N GLN A 8 -8.01 -0.82 -22.98
CA GLN A 8 -7.58 -1.37 -21.70
C GLN A 8 -7.02 -0.28 -20.78
N ASP A 9 -6.28 0.69 -21.35
CA ASP A 9 -5.81 1.89 -20.64
C ASP A 9 -6.96 2.79 -20.18
N TYR A 10 -7.97 3.00 -21.03
CA TYR A 10 -9.15 3.83 -20.69
C TYR A 10 -10.03 3.21 -19.60
N ASP A 11 -10.09 1.88 -19.51
CA ASP A 11 -10.81 1.22 -18.41
C ASP A 11 -9.97 1.25 -17.12
N ASP A 12 -8.65 1.01 -17.17
CA ASP A 12 -7.76 1.02 -15.99
C ASP A 12 -7.64 2.40 -15.30
N GLU A 13 -7.57 3.52 -16.03
CA GLU A 13 -7.64 4.87 -15.44
C GLU A 13 -8.97 5.12 -14.71
N ARG A 14 -10.06 4.59 -15.26
CA ARG A 14 -11.41 4.65 -14.67
C ARG A 14 -11.54 3.77 -13.43
N TRP A 15 -10.77 2.68 -13.34
CA TRP A 15 -10.70 1.80 -12.16
C TRP A 15 -9.92 2.47 -11.01
N GLU A 16 -8.85 3.21 -11.28
CA GLU A 16 -8.10 3.94 -10.25
C GLU A 16 -8.92 5.07 -9.61
N GLU A 17 -9.59 5.91 -10.41
CA GLU A 17 -10.49 6.97 -9.90
C GLU A 17 -11.65 6.40 -9.07
N ARG A 18 -12.18 5.23 -9.47
CA ARG A 18 -13.26 4.54 -8.74
C ARG A 18 -12.76 3.83 -7.49
N THR A 19 -11.54 3.30 -7.49
CA THR A 19 -10.91 2.74 -6.30
C THR A 19 -10.60 3.85 -5.29
N LEU A 20 -10.15 5.02 -5.75
CA LEU A 20 -10.01 6.24 -4.94
C LEU A 20 -11.35 6.71 -4.34
N SER A 21 -12.48 6.52 -5.04
CA SER A 21 -13.80 6.80 -4.47
C SER A 21 -14.21 5.82 -3.34
N LEU A 22 -13.74 4.57 -3.40
CA LEU A 22 -13.81 3.62 -2.27
C LEU A 22 -12.87 4.02 -1.12
N LEU A 23 -11.90 4.93 -1.35
CA LEU A 23 -10.91 5.38 -0.36
C LEU A 23 -11.43 6.45 0.61
N HIS A 24 -12.47 7.21 0.26
CA HIS A 24 -12.82 8.44 0.99
C HIS A 24 -13.42 8.22 2.40
N GLU A 25 -13.87 7.01 2.74
CA GLU A 25 -14.52 6.71 4.02
C GLU A 25 -13.85 5.60 4.86
N SER A 26 -12.54 5.39 4.74
CA SER A 26 -11.88 4.55 5.76
C SER A 26 -11.42 5.39 6.95
N LYS A 27 -11.73 4.87 8.14
CA LYS A 27 -11.12 5.24 9.43
C LYS A 27 -9.57 5.26 9.39
N ILE A 28 -8.94 4.69 8.36
CA ILE A 28 -7.50 4.74 8.07
C ILE A 28 -6.92 6.16 8.10
N ASP A 29 -7.56 7.14 7.44
CA ASP A 29 -7.06 8.54 7.43
C ASP A 29 -7.24 9.23 8.80
N GLN A 30 -8.23 8.77 9.58
CA GLN A 30 -8.49 9.25 10.93
C GLN A 30 -7.52 8.68 11.97
N GLN A 31 -6.98 7.48 11.77
CA GLN A 31 -6.02 6.83 12.67
C GLN A 31 -4.58 7.33 12.51
N LEU A 32 -4.25 7.89 11.35
CA LEU A 32 -2.97 8.57 11.09
C LEU A 32 -2.97 10.02 11.62
N SER A 33 -4.16 10.58 11.83
CA SER A 33 -4.36 11.88 12.46
C SER A 33 -4.36 11.74 13.99
N PRO A 34 -3.74 12.65 14.77
CA PRO A 34 -3.82 12.58 16.22
C PRO A 34 -5.28 12.64 16.68
N GLU A 35 -5.73 11.62 17.44
CA GLU A 35 -7.07 11.49 18.01
C GLU A 35 -7.63 12.83 18.52
N MET A 36 -8.44 13.50 17.71
CA MET A 36 -9.29 14.58 18.20
C MET A 36 -10.57 13.95 18.73
N LYS A 37 -10.53 13.48 19.99
CA LYS A 37 -11.76 13.15 20.73
C LYS A 37 -12.74 14.32 20.60
N VAL A 38 -13.89 14.03 19.98
CA VAL A 38 -15.00 14.97 19.84
C VAL A 38 -15.56 15.25 21.23
N LYS A 39 -15.07 16.30 21.87
CA LYS A 39 -15.81 16.99 22.91
C LYS A 39 -16.28 18.33 22.36
N SER A 40 -17.59 18.45 22.32
CA SER A 40 -18.34 19.64 21.94
C SER A 40 -17.87 20.89 22.71
N GLY A 41 -17.94 22.04 22.05
CA GLY A 41 -17.88 23.35 22.71
C GLY A 41 -16.73 24.25 22.29
N LYS A 42 -16.96 25.05 21.25
CA LYS A 42 -16.56 26.47 21.02
C LYS A 42 -15.15 27.01 21.38
N LYS A 43 -14.19 26.21 21.86
CA LYS A 43 -12.82 26.65 22.22
C LYS A 43 -11.75 26.35 21.16
N LYS A 44 -12.07 25.67 20.05
CA LYS A 44 -11.09 25.25 19.03
C LYS A 44 -10.57 26.38 18.11
N LYS A 45 -11.21 27.55 18.03
CA LYS A 45 -10.74 28.62 17.11
C LYS A 45 -9.46 29.35 17.58
N ASN A 46 -9.02 29.15 18.82
CA ASN A 46 -7.89 29.90 19.38
C ASN A 46 -6.60 29.09 19.53
N ALA A 47 -6.62 27.76 19.38
CA ALA A 47 -5.41 26.94 19.52
C ALA A 47 -4.68 26.66 18.19
N LEU A 48 -5.39 26.65 17.05
CA LEU A 48 -4.79 26.51 15.71
C LEU A 48 -4.22 27.83 15.14
N LYS A 49 -4.35 28.95 15.87
CA LYS A 49 -3.81 30.28 15.48
C LYS A 49 -2.39 30.55 15.98
N ARG A 50 -1.62 29.52 16.38
CA ARG A 50 -0.21 29.65 16.81
C ARG A 50 0.82 29.21 15.76
N MET A 51 0.49 29.30 14.47
CA MET A 51 1.47 29.29 13.38
C MET A 51 1.29 30.55 12.54
N GLY A 52 1.70 31.69 13.11
CA GLY A 52 1.61 33.02 12.51
C GLY A 52 2.75 33.37 11.54
N ARG A 53 3.46 32.38 10.99
CA ARG A 53 4.41 32.57 9.90
C ARG A 53 4.21 31.45 8.87
N PRO A 54 4.19 31.76 7.56
CA PRO A 54 4.22 30.72 6.54
C PRO A 54 5.44 29.83 6.80
N MET A 55 5.21 28.52 6.87
CA MET A 55 6.28 27.54 7.07
C MET A 55 7.25 27.65 5.91
N VAL A 56 8.50 28.02 6.18
CA VAL A 56 9.55 28.03 5.16
C VAL A 56 10.12 26.63 5.07
N ILE A 57 9.50 25.77 4.24
CA ILE A 57 9.83 24.35 4.10
C ILE A 57 11.35 24.09 3.97
N PRO A 58 12.11 24.82 3.14
CA PRO A 58 13.57 24.65 3.09
C PRO A 58 14.27 24.85 4.44
N GLY A 59 13.81 25.82 5.25
CA GLY A 59 14.35 26.07 6.58
C GLY A 59 14.13 24.89 7.52
N VAL A 60 12.92 24.32 7.54
CA VAL A 60 12.59 23.16 8.37
C VAL A 60 13.35 21.89 7.92
N ILE A 61 13.59 21.73 6.62
CA ILE A 61 14.45 20.65 6.11
C ILE A 61 15.88 20.81 6.63
N LEU A 62 16.43 22.03 6.68
CA LEU A 62 17.76 22.28 7.24
C LEU A 62 17.84 21.98 8.74
N GLU A 63 16.76 22.22 9.49
CA GLU A 63 16.68 21.90 10.92
C GLU A 63 16.82 20.39 11.22
N LEU A 64 16.59 19.50 10.24
CA LEU A 64 16.84 18.05 10.40
C LEU A 64 18.30 17.73 10.73
N ARG A 65 19.23 18.59 10.32
CA ARG A 65 20.67 18.43 10.57
C ARG A 65 21.04 18.64 12.03
N ASP A 66 20.29 19.49 12.74
CA ASP A 66 20.48 19.73 14.17
C ASP A 66 19.77 18.64 14.97
N GLU A 67 20.53 17.84 15.72
CA GLU A 67 19.99 16.72 16.52
C GLU A 67 18.92 17.16 17.52
N VAL A 68 19.03 18.36 18.08
CA VAL A 68 18.08 18.91 19.06
C VAL A 68 16.76 19.29 18.39
N LEU A 69 16.82 19.84 17.17
CA LEU A 69 15.64 20.29 16.42
C LEU A 69 15.02 19.18 15.56
N ARG A 70 15.77 18.10 15.29
CA ARG A 70 15.38 17.05 14.34
C ARG A 70 14.01 16.44 14.64
N GLU A 71 13.71 16.11 15.90
CA GLU A 71 12.41 15.51 16.24
C GLU A 71 11.24 16.47 15.97
N SER A 72 11.40 17.76 16.28
CA SER A 72 10.40 18.77 15.96
C SER A 72 10.27 19.00 14.46
N ALA A 73 11.38 19.05 13.73
CA ALA A 73 11.40 19.22 12.28
C ALA A 73 10.72 18.05 11.55
N LEU A 74 11.03 16.80 11.93
CA LEU A 74 10.36 15.60 11.42
C LEU A 74 8.84 15.67 11.63
N ARG A 75 8.39 16.04 12.84
CA ARG A 75 6.96 16.16 13.16
C ARG A 75 6.29 17.28 12.36
N CYS A 76 6.98 18.42 12.22
CA CYS A 76 6.50 19.58 11.49
C CYS A 76 6.30 19.26 10.00
N LEU A 77 7.32 18.68 9.37
CA LEU A 77 7.29 18.25 7.97
C LEU A 77 6.24 17.15 7.75
N SER A 78 6.19 16.13 8.61
CA SER A 78 5.19 15.06 8.51
C SER A 78 3.76 15.59 8.56
N ASN A 79 3.43 16.47 9.52
CA ASN A 79 2.10 17.08 9.62
C ASN A 79 1.77 17.93 8.37
N PHE A 80 2.74 18.72 7.89
CA PHE A 80 2.56 19.49 6.66
C PHE A 80 2.28 18.58 5.46
N LEU A 81 3.03 17.50 5.30
CA LEU A 81 2.86 16.57 4.20
C LEU A 81 1.51 15.85 4.22
N LEU A 82 1.02 15.45 5.40
CA LEU A 82 -0.28 14.82 5.55
C LEU A 82 -1.43 15.76 5.14
N GLU A 83 -1.34 17.05 5.47
CA GLU A 83 -2.32 18.06 5.06
C GLU A 83 -2.25 18.34 3.55
N LYS A 84 -1.04 18.56 3.03
CA LYS A 84 -0.85 19.02 1.65
C LYS A 84 -1.02 17.95 0.60
N ARG A 85 -0.93 16.65 0.96
CA ARG A 85 -1.18 15.56 0.00
C ARG A 85 -2.51 15.70 -0.73
N VAL A 86 -3.55 16.19 -0.05
CA VAL A 86 -4.89 16.42 -0.62
C VAL A 86 -5.10 17.90 -0.95
N ASP A 87 -4.75 18.80 -0.04
CA ASP A 87 -5.09 20.23 -0.16
C ASP A 87 -4.21 20.98 -1.17
N ASP A 88 -2.98 20.53 -1.41
CA ASP A 88 -1.99 21.19 -2.28
C ASP A 88 -0.93 20.19 -2.79
N PRO A 89 -1.30 19.33 -3.76
CA PRO A 89 -0.42 18.27 -4.24
C PRO A 89 0.89 18.80 -4.83
N GLU A 90 0.89 20.01 -5.40
CA GLU A 90 2.11 20.60 -5.97
C GLU A 90 3.15 20.88 -4.89
N ASN A 91 2.76 21.48 -3.76
CA ASN A 91 3.69 21.66 -2.64
C ASN A 91 4.07 20.34 -1.96
N TYR A 92 3.18 19.33 -1.97
CA TYR A 92 3.54 17.97 -1.54
C TYR A 92 4.69 17.42 -2.38
N TYR A 93 4.54 17.36 -3.71
CA TYR A 93 5.59 16.85 -4.60
C TYR A 93 6.86 17.69 -4.58
N ARG A 94 6.75 19.03 -4.53
CA ARG A 94 7.90 19.92 -4.39
C ARG A 94 8.68 19.66 -3.11
N THR A 95 8.00 19.36 -2.00
CA THR A 95 8.67 19.03 -0.75
C THR A 95 9.42 17.70 -0.85
N GLY A 96 8.86 16.68 -1.51
CA GLY A 96 9.54 15.41 -1.79
C GLY A 96 10.84 15.61 -2.57
N TYR A 97 10.80 16.43 -3.62
CA TYR A 97 11.98 16.81 -4.39
C TYR A 97 13.05 17.49 -3.51
N LEU A 98 12.65 18.48 -2.70
CA LEU A 98 13.57 19.20 -1.81
C LEU A 98 14.17 18.29 -0.72
N LEU A 99 13.39 17.37 -0.17
CA LEU A 99 13.86 16.39 0.82
C LEU A 99 14.95 15.51 0.23
N PHE A 100 14.74 14.97 -0.98
CA PHE A 100 15.70 14.09 -1.63
C PHE A 100 17.00 14.82 -2.01
N HIS A 101 16.90 16.04 -2.55
CA HIS A 101 18.04 16.79 -3.08
C HIS A 101 18.76 17.68 -2.04
N SER A 102 18.18 17.90 -0.87
CA SER A 102 18.86 18.65 0.20
C SER A 102 20.01 17.82 0.79
N CYS A 103 21.20 18.42 0.82
CA CYS A 103 22.42 17.76 1.26
C CYS A 103 22.27 17.12 2.66
N GLY A 104 22.60 15.85 2.79
CA GLY A 104 22.58 15.09 4.04
C GLY A 104 21.20 14.63 4.52
N THR A 105 20.09 15.09 3.92
CA THR A 105 18.74 14.73 4.37
C THR A 105 18.49 13.23 4.26
N MET A 106 18.82 12.59 3.13
CA MET A 106 18.65 11.14 2.97
C MET A 106 19.47 10.33 3.99
N THR A 107 20.70 10.76 4.29
CA THR A 107 21.55 10.14 5.31
C THR A 107 20.96 10.29 6.72
N ILE A 108 20.37 11.45 7.02
CA ILE A 108 19.69 11.68 8.31
C ILE A 108 18.44 10.81 8.44
N LEU A 109 17.62 10.71 7.39
CA LEU A 109 16.44 9.82 7.41
C LEU A 109 16.87 8.37 7.61
N LEU A 110 17.94 7.92 6.95
CA LEU A 110 18.51 6.59 7.17
C LEU A 110 19.01 6.41 8.61
N GLN A 111 19.68 7.40 9.20
CA GLN A 111 20.11 7.37 10.59
C GLN A 111 18.92 7.22 11.56
N GLU A 112 17.79 7.86 11.28
CA GLU A 112 16.56 7.71 12.07
C GLU A 112 15.97 6.29 11.96
N LEU A 113 16.03 5.66 10.78
CA LEU A 113 15.65 4.25 10.61
C LEU A 113 16.56 3.32 11.44
N LEU A 114 17.89 3.51 11.34
CA LEU A 114 18.86 2.72 12.10
C LEU A 114 18.69 2.88 13.62
N THR A 115 18.36 4.09 14.08
CA THR A 115 18.05 4.34 15.49
C THR A 115 16.80 3.59 15.94
N ALA A 116 15.80 3.46 15.07
CA ALA A 116 14.64 2.63 15.36
C ALA A 116 15.00 1.14 15.41
N PHE A 117 15.90 0.67 14.54
CA PHE A 117 16.38 -0.71 14.57
C PHE A 117 17.09 -1.06 15.87
N SER A 118 17.99 -0.21 16.37
CA SER A 118 18.61 -0.43 17.68
C SER A 118 17.56 -0.62 18.77
N LYS A 119 16.52 0.22 18.79
CA LYS A 119 15.42 0.11 19.77
C LYS A 119 14.55 -1.13 19.59
N MET A 120 14.40 -1.61 18.36
CA MET A 120 13.69 -2.86 18.07
C MET A 120 14.48 -4.07 18.59
N VAL A 121 15.79 -4.08 18.40
CA VAL A 121 16.70 -5.14 18.86
C VAL A 121 16.83 -5.13 20.39
N ASP A 122 16.99 -3.95 20.98
CA ASP A 122 17.16 -3.79 22.43
C ASP A 122 15.84 -3.93 23.21
N GLU A 123 14.72 -4.17 22.53
CA GLU A 123 13.37 -4.23 23.12
C GLU A 123 12.97 -2.94 23.88
N THR A 124 13.55 -1.80 23.51
CA THR A 124 13.31 -0.48 24.13
C THR A 124 12.36 0.41 23.30
N LEU A 125 11.76 -0.14 22.24
CA LEU A 125 10.80 0.56 21.41
C LEU A 125 9.57 0.99 22.23
N ASN A 126 9.21 2.27 22.14
CA ASN A 126 8.06 2.85 22.85
C ASN A 126 7.20 3.70 21.90
N VAL A 127 6.03 4.13 22.38
CA VAL A 127 5.06 4.91 21.58
C VAL A 127 5.68 6.18 20.97
N ARG A 128 6.54 6.90 21.71
CA ARG A 128 7.21 8.11 21.19
C ARG A 128 8.15 7.77 20.04
N SER A 129 8.94 6.71 20.19
CA SER A 129 9.87 6.25 19.15
C SER A 129 9.14 5.73 17.92
N ALA A 130 8.03 5.00 18.10
CA ALA A 130 7.17 4.54 17.00
C ALA A 130 6.54 5.72 16.23
N LYS A 131 6.04 6.76 16.92
CA LYS A 131 5.52 7.98 16.27
C LYS A 131 6.60 8.78 15.56
N ARG A 132 7.83 8.84 16.12
CA ARG A 132 8.97 9.47 15.46
C ARG A 132 9.34 8.73 14.17
N LEU A 133 9.36 7.40 14.22
CA LEU A 133 9.57 6.56 13.03
C LEU A 133 8.46 6.79 11.99
N ALA A 134 7.19 6.85 12.39
CA ALA A 134 6.09 7.17 11.49
C ALA A 134 6.31 8.49 10.73
N ASN A 135 6.80 9.54 11.40
CA ASN A 135 7.12 10.81 10.72
C ASN A 135 8.21 10.65 9.67
N VAL A 136 9.27 9.87 9.95
CA VAL A 136 10.34 9.57 8.97
C VAL A 136 9.75 8.85 7.75
N LEU A 137 8.88 7.86 7.98
CA LEU A 137 8.22 7.13 6.92
C LEU A 137 7.32 8.04 6.06
N THR A 138 6.61 9.02 6.65
CA THR A 138 5.83 10.02 5.90
C THR A 138 6.69 10.84 4.94
N LEU A 139 7.90 11.23 5.36
CA LEU A 139 8.84 11.95 4.50
C LEU A 139 9.32 11.05 3.35
N LEU A 140 9.59 9.77 3.61
CA LEU A 140 9.96 8.78 2.58
C LEU A 140 8.82 8.50 1.59
N GLN A 141 7.56 8.45 2.05
CA GLN A 141 6.39 8.35 1.17
C GLN A 141 6.35 9.52 0.19
N CYS A 142 6.60 10.75 0.67
CA CYS A 142 6.61 11.95 -0.17
C CYS A 142 7.74 11.94 -1.20
N ILE A 143 8.94 11.45 -0.83
CA ILE A 143 10.06 11.25 -1.76
C ILE A 143 9.71 10.20 -2.83
N ALA A 144 9.08 9.08 -2.44
CA ALA A 144 8.66 8.03 -3.36
C ALA A 144 7.57 8.51 -4.35
N ALA A 145 6.68 9.40 -3.89
CA ALA A 145 5.56 9.89 -4.67
C ALA A 145 5.97 10.86 -5.79
N ASN A 146 7.10 11.55 -5.67
CA ASN A 146 7.55 12.53 -6.65
C ASN A 146 8.20 11.84 -7.88
N ASN A 147 7.71 12.17 -9.08
CA ASN A 147 8.14 11.56 -10.35
C ASN A 147 9.64 11.76 -10.66
N GLU A 148 10.27 12.84 -10.21
CA GLU A 148 11.70 13.12 -10.48
C GLU A 148 12.64 12.41 -9.51
N THR A 149 12.13 11.92 -8.37
CA THR A 149 12.91 11.25 -7.32
C THR A 149 12.58 9.77 -7.18
N ARG A 150 11.40 9.32 -7.63
CA ARG A 150 10.91 7.93 -7.49
C ARG A 150 11.94 6.88 -7.89
N GLN A 151 12.39 6.91 -9.15
CA GLN A 151 13.40 5.95 -9.65
C GLN A 151 14.72 6.05 -8.90
N LYS A 152 15.22 7.28 -8.67
CA LYS A 152 16.49 7.51 -7.94
C LYS A 152 16.40 6.99 -6.50
N PHE A 153 15.23 7.08 -5.88
CA PHE A 153 14.99 6.58 -4.54
C PHE A 153 14.98 5.05 -4.52
N ALA A 154 14.33 4.39 -5.49
CA ALA A 154 14.42 2.94 -5.66
C ALA A 154 15.86 2.47 -5.87
N ASP A 155 16.58 3.09 -6.82
CA ASP A 155 17.97 2.77 -7.16
C ASP A 155 18.96 2.97 -6.00
N SER A 156 18.63 3.86 -5.06
CA SER A 156 19.46 4.11 -3.87
C SER A 156 19.47 2.97 -2.86
N ASN A 157 18.57 1.97 -3.00
CA ASN A 157 18.32 0.89 -2.04
C ASN A 157 17.91 1.33 -0.63
N VAL A 158 17.69 2.63 -0.39
CA VAL A 158 17.13 3.13 0.87
C VAL A 158 15.77 2.50 1.21
N PRO A 159 14.84 2.27 0.27
CA PRO A 159 13.58 1.58 0.57
C PRO A 159 13.77 0.20 1.23
N ASN A 160 14.85 -0.52 0.94
CA ASN A 160 15.11 -1.85 1.50
C ASN A 160 15.31 -1.82 3.03
N PHE A 161 15.70 -0.67 3.60
CA PHE A 161 15.75 -0.45 5.05
C PHE A 161 14.36 -0.38 5.70
N LEU A 162 13.26 -0.47 4.93
CA LEU A 162 11.92 -0.53 5.48
C LEU A 162 11.46 -1.97 5.74
N MET A 163 12.11 -2.96 5.12
CA MET A 163 11.74 -4.39 5.24
C MET A 163 11.78 -4.90 6.69
N PRO A 164 12.82 -4.59 7.51
CA PRO A 164 12.82 -5.03 8.91
C PRO A 164 11.69 -4.43 9.73
N ILE A 165 11.25 -3.19 9.41
CA ILE A 165 10.12 -2.54 10.08
C ILE A 165 8.82 -3.29 9.79
N ILE A 166 8.59 -3.64 8.51
CA ILE A 166 7.39 -4.36 8.06
C ILE A 166 7.32 -5.75 8.68
N LYS A 167 8.45 -6.48 8.72
CA LYS A 167 8.54 -7.86 9.24
C LYS A 167 8.56 -7.92 10.78
N PHE A 168 8.75 -6.81 11.49
CA PHE A 168 8.86 -6.80 12.95
C PHE A 168 7.52 -6.99 13.67
N LYS A 169 7.50 -7.91 14.64
CA LYS A 169 6.34 -8.14 15.51
C LYS A 169 6.53 -7.35 16.81
N SER A 170 5.63 -6.41 17.06
CA SER A 170 5.65 -5.56 18.24
C SER A 170 4.34 -5.71 19.04
N PRO A 171 4.40 -5.74 20.38
CA PRO A 171 3.20 -5.69 21.21
C PRO A 171 2.54 -4.30 21.22
N LEU A 172 3.23 -3.27 20.72
CA LEU A 172 2.70 -1.92 20.65
C LEU A 172 1.65 -1.81 19.55
N GLU A 173 0.40 -1.54 19.92
CA GLU A 173 -0.72 -1.34 18.99
C GLU A 173 -0.40 -0.26 17.94
N VAL A 174 0.19 0.87 18.36
CA VAL A 174 0.62 1.96 17.47
C VAL A 174 1.60 1.50 16.38
N PHE A 175 2.35 0.42 16.62
CA PHE A 175 3.31 -0.10 15.65
C PHE A 175 2.63 -0.83 14.49
N GLN A 176 1.39 -1.29 14.65
CA GLN A 176 0.63 -1.86 13.53
C GLN A 176 0.47 -0.84 12.40
N ASN A 177 0.20 0.43 12.74
CA ASN A 177 0.11 1.51 11.77
C ASN A 177 1.49 1.89 11.21
N VAL A 178 2.55 1.82 12.01
CA VAL A 178 3.92 2.03 11.50
C VAL A 178 4.26 1.03 10.39
N ARG A 179 3.90 -0.25 10.54
CA ARG A 179 4.10 -1.26 9.50
C ARG A 179 3.35 -0.92 8.22
N ALA A 180 2.09 -0.49 8.34
CA ALA A 180 1.29 -0.05 7.19
C ALA A 180 1.91 1.15 6.47
N ILE A 181 2.38 2.16 7.20
CA ILE A 181 3.04 3.34 6.59
C ILE A 181 4.34 2.90 5.90
N ALA A 182 5.15 2.04 6.52
CA ALA A 182 6.38 1.53 5.91
C ALA A 182 6.08 0.76 4.61
N LEU A 183 5.08 -0.13 4.64
CA LEU A 183 4.65 -0.88 3.45
C LEU A 183 4.14 0.03 2.35
N SER A 184 3.41 1.09 2.70
CA SER A 184 2.87 2.03 1.71
C SER A 184 3.93 2.83 0.96
N VAL A 185 5.17 2.93 1.45
CA VAL A 185 6.29 3.48 0.66
C VAL A 185 6.52 2.63 -0.59
N PHE A 186 6.49 1.29 -0.46
CA PHE A 186 6.54 0.38 -1.61
C PHE A 186 5.29 0.49 -2.48
N GLY A 187 4.11 0.64 -1.86
CA GLY A 187 2.86 0.91 -2.56
C GLY A 187 2.94 2.13 -3.48
N ILE A 188 3.45 3.24 -2.96
CA ILE A 188 3.62 4.49 -3.71
C ILE A 188 4.66 4.34 -4.82
N LEU A 189 5.76 3.60 -4.58
CA LEU A 189 6.74 3.31 -5.64
C LEU A 189 6.08 2.56 -6.80
N CYS A 190 5.36 1.48 -6.50
CA CYS A 190 4.71 0.64 -7.52
C CYS A 190 3.44 1.27 -8.12
N GLN A 191 2.90 2.34 -7.54
CA GLN A 191 1.60 2.92 -7.92
C GLN A 191 1.55 3.32 -9.40
N ALA A 192 2.63 3.91 -9.93
CA ALA A 192 2.70 4.33 -11.32
C ALA A 192 2.96 3.18 -12.31
N ARG A 193 3.16 1.95 -11.80
CA ARG A 193 3.38 0.72 -12.59
C ARG A 193 4.48 0.85 -13.64
N GLU A 194 5.49 1.66 -13.34
CA GLU A 194 6.63 1.83 -14.22
C GLU A 194 7.44 0.52 -14.25
N GLY A 195 7.64 -0.05 -15.44
CA GLY A 195 8.36 -1.32 -15.62
C GLY A 195 9.70 -1.42 -14.87
N PRO A 196 10.58 -0.39 -14.87
CA PRO A 196 11.80 -0.39 -14.07
C PRO A 196 11.57 -0.52 -12.55
N ILE A 197 10.51 0.11 -12.02
CA ILE A 197 10.14 0.00 -10.60
C ILE A 197 9.55 -1.38 -10.29
N ILE A 198 8.70 -1.92 -11.17
CA ILE A 198 8.15 -3.26 -10.99
C ILE A 198 9.27 -4.31 -10.98
N LYS A 199 10.20 -4.21 -11.93
CA LYS A 199 11.40 -5.04 -11.97
C LYS A 199 12.22 -4.91 -10.69
N TRP A 200 12.47 -3.68 -10.24
CA TRP A 200 13.16 -3.43 -8.96
C TRP A 200 12.43 -4.09 -7.79
N ALA A 201 11.09 -4.01 -7.73
CA ALA A 201 10.30 -4.58 -6.65
C ALA A 201 10.42 -6.12 -6.61
N ILE A 202 10.45 -6.76 -7.77
CA ILE A 202 10.68 -8.20 -7.91
C ILE A 202 12.09 -8.57 -7.41
N GLU A 203 13.11 -7.88 -7.92
CA GLU A 203 14.53 -8.15 -7.59
C GLU A 203 14.83 -7.91 -6.10
N ASN A 204 14.06 -7.06 -5.42
CA ASN A 204 14.21 -6.72 -4.01
C ASN A 204 13.21 -7.43 -3.09
N ASN A 205 12.61 -8.55 -3.51
CA ASN A 205 11.73 -9.39 -2.66
C ASN A 205 10.51 -8.64 -2.08
N VAL A 206 9.97 -7.63 -2.78
CA VAL A 206 8.77 -6.91 -2.32
C VAL A 206 7.56 -7.85 -2.22
N LEU A 207 7.50 -8.89 -3.06
CA LEU A 207 6.45 -9.93 -3.02
C LEU A 207 6.42 -10.69 -1.68
N GLU A 208 7.57 -10.91 -1.03
CA GLU A 208 7.61 -11.50 0.32
C GLU A 208 7.02 -10.54 1.37
N LEU A 209 7.19 -9.22 1.20
CA LEU A 209 6.60 -8.22 2.09
C LEU A 209 5.09 -8.20 1.94
N CYS A 210 4.59 -8.31 0.71
CA CYS A 210 3.16 -8.46 0.42
C CYS A 210 2.61 -9.69 1.14
N GLN A 211 3.22 -10.86 0.98
CA GLN A 211 2.78 -12.07 1.70
C GLN A 211 2.83 -11.90 3.22
N CYS A 212 3.92 -11.37 3.77
CA CYS A 212 4.05 -11.13 5.22
C CYS A 212 2.95 -10.20 5.76
N SER A 213 2.59 -9.16 4.99
CA SER A 213 1.54 -8.21 5.37
C SER A 213 0.14 -8.84 5.35
N MET A 214 -0.11 -9.78 4.43
CA MET A 214 -1.36 -10.54 4.37
C MET A 214 -1.52 -11.48 5.58
N GLU A 215 -0.44 -12.11 6.02
CA GLU A 215 -0.44 -13.07 7.14
C GLU A 215 -0.52 -12.39 8.52
N PHE A 216 0.26 -11.32 8.77
CA PHE A 216 0.44 -10.73 10.11
C PHE A 216 0.03 -9.25 10.24
N GLY A 217 -0.48 -8.65 9.17
CA GLY A 217 -0.88 -7.25 9.14
C GLY A 217 -2.26 -7.00 9.76
N ASN A 218 -2.50 -5.74 10.15
CA ASN A 218 -3.87 -5.26 10.34
C ASN A 218 -4.54 -5.08 8.96
N GLU A 219 -5.85 -4.79 8.93
CA GLU A 219 -6.61 -4.61 7.68
C GLU A 219 -5.91 -3.66 6.71
N LEU A 220 -5.44 -2.50 7.19
CA LEU A 220 -4.72 -1.52 6.37
C LEU A 220 -3.46 -2.14 5.73
N SER A 221 -2.64 -2.84 6.52
CA SER A 221 -1.43 -3.50 5.99
C SER A 221 -1.78 -4.53 4.93
N LYS A 222 -2.85 -5.30 5.12
CA LYS A 222 -3.33 -6.31 4.15
C LYS A 222 -3.77 -5.65 2.84
N VAL A 223 -4.56 -4.58 2.91
CA VAL A 223 -5.01 -3.82 1.74
C VAL A 223 -3.82 -3.25 0.97
N VAL A 224 -2.86 -2.62 1.65
CA VAL A 224 -1.66 -2.08 0.99
C VAL A 224 -0.82 -3.20 0.36
N GLY A 225 -0.65 -4.32 1.05
CA GLY A 225 0.07 -5.48 0.52
C GLY A 225 -0.57 -6.07 -0.74
N MET A 226 -1.90 -6.18 -0.74
CA MET A 226 -2.68 -6.60 -1.89
C MET A 226 -2.58 -5.60 -3.05
N HIS A 227 -2.62 -4.30 -2.77
CA HIS A 227 -2.46 -3.26 -3.79
C HIS A 227 -1.09 -3.29 -4.47
N ILE A 228 0.00 -3.50 -3.72
CA ILE A 228 1.34 -3.67 -4.29
C ILE A 228 1.38 -4.91 -5.20
N LEU A 229 0.80 -6.03 -4.74
CA LEU A 229 0.77 -7.27 -5.50
C LEU A 229 -0.05 -7.12 -6.79
N GLU A 230 -1.18 -6.43 -6.73
CA GLU A 230 -1.97 -6.09 -7.90
C GLU A 230 -1.15 -5.27 -8.92
N ALA A 231 -0.44 -4.23 -8.47
CA ALA A 231 0.40 -3.42 -9.34
C ALA A 231 1.50 -4.25 -10.04
N ILE A 232 2.09 -5.24 -9.36
CA ILE A 232 3.05 -6.16 -9.96
C ILE A 232 2.37 -7.11 -10.96
N LEU A 233 1.16 -7.61 -10.66
CA LEU A 233 0.43 -8.54 -11.53
C LEU A 233 -0.18 -7.86 -12.77
N GLN A 234 -0.36 -6.54 -12.76
CA GLN A 234 -0.82 -5.79 -13.92
C GLN A 234 0.30 -5.52 -14.94
N ASP A 235 1.56 -5.52 -14.50
CA ASP A 235 2.71 -5.46 -15.38
C ASP A 235 2.98 -6.84 -16.00
N GLU A 236 3.21 -6.88 -17.32
CA GLU A 236 3.43 -8.12 -18.07
C GLU A 236 4.64 -8.91 -17.54
N SER A 237 5.73 -8.23 -17.19
CA SER A 237 6.94 -8.87 -16.68
C SER A 237 6.73 -9.42 -15.26
N GLY A 238 5.97 -8.70 -14.43
CA GLY A 238 5.61 -9.14 -13.09
C GLY A 238 4.67 -10.33 -13.06
N LEU A 239 3.64 -10.33 -13.91
CA LEU A 239 2.74 -11.47 -14.08
C LEU A 239 3.51 -12.70 -14.58
N SER A 240 4.31 -12.54 -15.64
CA SER A 240 5.13 -13.63 -16.20
C SER A 240 6.10 -14.20 -15.16
N TYR A 241 6.75 -13.34 -14.36
CA TYR A 241 7.64 -13.76 -13.28
C TYR A 241 6.90 -14.61 -12.23
N ILE A 242 5.79 -14.11 -11.67
CA ILE A 242 5.02 -14.81 -10.64
C ILE A 242 4.50 -16.16 -11.15
N CYS A 243 4.04 -16.20 -12.40
CA CYS A 243 3.55 -17.43 -13.04
C CYS A 243 4.66 -18.35 -13.55
N SER A 244 5.94 -17.96 -13.49
CA SER A 244 7.07 -18.77 -13.96
C SER A 244 7.31 -20.02 -13.10
N PRO A 245 7.78 -21.16 -13.68
CA PRO A 245 8.09 -22.38 -12.93
C PRO A 245 9.04 -22.17 -11.73
N ALA A 246 9.95 -21.20 -11.81
CA ALA A 246 10.84 -20.83 -10.72
C ALA A 246 10.09 -20.27 -9.49
N CYS A 247 8.94 -19.62 -9.71
CA CYS A 247 8.14 -18.99 -8.66
C CYS A 247 6.99 -19.87 -8.16
N SER A 248 7.04 -21.20 -8.36
CA SER A 248 5.99 -22.14 -7.94
C SER A 248 5.60 -21.99 -6.47
N GLN A 249 6.59 -21.93 -5.57
CA GLN A 249 6.35 -21.84 -4.13
C GLN A 249 5.73 -20.50 -3.74
N LEU A 250 6.17 -19.41 -4.40
CA LEU A 250 5.62 -18.08 -4.19
C LEU A 250 4.14 -18.04 -4.61
N LEU A 251 3.83 -18.49 -5.83
CA LEU A 251 2.45 -18.51 -6.33
C LEU A 251 1.54 -19.37 -5.44
N GLU A 252 2.00 -20.55 -5.01
CA GLU A 252 1.23 -21.38 -4.07
C GLU A 252 1.01 -20.71 -2.71
N GLY A 253 2.02 -20.01 -2.20
CA GLY A 253 1.97 -19.22 -0.97
C GLY A 253 0.95 -18.10 -1.06
N LEU A 254 0.98 -17.30 -2.15
CA LEU A 254 0.00 -16.24 -2.41
C LEU A 254 -1.42 -16.77 -2.49
N MET A 255 -1.65 -17.87 -3.22
CA MET A 255 -2.97 -18.50 -3.31
C MET A 255 -3.49 -18.96 -1.94
N LYS A 256 -2.62 -19.56 -1.10
CA LYS A 256 -2.99 -19.93 0.29
C LYS A 256 -3.33 -18.70 1.12
N ALA A 257 -2.54 -17.63 1.03
CA ALA A 257 -2.79 -16.40 1.75
C ALA A 257 -4.15 -15.79 1.35
N TRP A 258 -4.46 -15.74 0.06
CA TRP A 258 -5.73 -15.21 -0.43
C TRP A 258 -6.93 -16.06 -0.02
N GLU A 259 -6.82 -17.39 -0.05
CA GLU A 259 -7.86 -18.29 0.48
C GLU A 259 -8.11 -18.07 1.97
N GLN A 260 -7.06 -17.88 2.77
CA GLN A 260 -7.19 -17.55 4.18
C GLN A 260 -7.86 -16.19 4.41
N LEU A 261 -7.48 -15.18 3.60
CA LEU A 261 -8.13 -13.87 3.66
C LEU A 261 -9.62 -13.96 3.29
N LEU A 262 -9.96 -14.67 2.21
CA LEU A 262 -11.36 -14.90 1.81
C LEU A 262 -12.15 -15.59 2.91
N PHE A 263 -11.57 -16.62 3.54
CA PHE A 263 -12.22 -17.29 4.66
C PHE A 263 -12.53 -16.33 5.82
N ILE A 264 -11.58 -15.44 6.16
CA ILE A 264 -11.80 -14.40 7.19
C ILE A 264 -12.91 -13.44 6.74
N GLU A 265 -12.90 -12.98 5.49
CA GLU A 265 -13.93 -12.06 4.98
C GLU A 265 -15.33 -12.69 5.00
N VAL A 266 -15.47 -13.97 4.67
CA VAL A 266 -16.76 -14.68 4.78
C VAL A 266 -17.28 -14.69 6.22
N LEU A 267 -16.40 -14.97 7.20
CA LEU A 267 -16.78 -14.91 8.62
C LEU A 267 -17.13 -13.49 9.08
N SER A 268 -16.43 -12.48 8.56
CA SER A 268 -16.70 -11.08 8.86
C SER A 268 -18.00 -10.57 8.24
N ALA A 269 -18.42 -11.13 7.10
CA ALA A 269 -19.68 -10.78 6.42
C ALA A 269 -20.90 -11.05 7.32
N GLU A 270 -20.88 -12.10 8.13
CA GLU A 270 -21.96 -12.42 9.09
C GLU A 270 -22.18 -11.29 10.11
N ASN A 271 -21.14 -10.50 10.40
CA ASN A 271 -21.18 -9.40 11.37
C ASN A 271 -21.15 -8.01 10.70
N GLN A 272 -21.32 -7.93 9.37
CA GLN A 272 -21.22 -6.68 8.59
C GLN A 272 -19.86 -5.96 8.75
N ASP A 273 -18.80 -6.71 9.10
CA ASP A 273 -17.44 -6.22 9.32
C ASP A 273 -16.48 -6.62 8.18
N LEU A 274 -17.01 -7.12 7.07
CA LEU A 274 -16.24 -7.44 5.86
C LEU A 274 -15.58 -6.17 5.29
N SER A 275 -14.37 -6.31 4.75
CA SER A 275 -13.64 -5.26 4.05
C SER A 275 -13.89 -5.33 2.53
N PRO A 276 -14.71 -4.43 1.95
CA PRO A 276 -14.96 -4.42 0.51
C PRO A 276 -13.66 -4.20 -0.29
N ARG A 277 -12.72 -3.43 0.27
CA ARG A 277 -11.42 -3.15 -0.34
C ARG A 277 -10.57 -4.41 -0.45
N LEU A 278 -10.52 -5.21 0.62
CA LEU A 278 -9.74 -6.44 0.59
C LEU A 278 -10.35 -7.45 -0.38
N LEU A 279 -11.67 -7.61 -0.35
CA LEU A 279 -12.38 -8.49 -1.29
C LEU A 279 -12.14 -8.08 -2.75
N PHE A 280 -12.23 -6.78 -3.06
CA PHE A 280 -11.93 -6.26 -4.39
C PHE A 280 -10.53 -6.68 -4.86
N HIS A 281 -9.49 -6.39 -4.08
CA HIS A 281 -8.12 -6.72 -4.51
C HIS A 281 -7.90 -8.23 -4.62
N ILE A 282 -8.53 -9.04 -3.78
CA ILE A 282 -8.42 -10.50 -3.89
C ILE A 282 -8.99 -10.95 -5.23
N ILE A 283 -10.25 -10.60 -5.55
CA ILE A 283 -10.88 -10.98 -6.81
C ILE A 283 -10.06 -10.44 -8.00
N ARG A 284 -9.55 -9.21 -7.89
CA ARG A 284 -8.72 -8.58 -8.94
C ARG A 284 -7.45 -9.37 -9.21
N CYS A 285 -6.76 -9.83 -8.17
CA CYS A 285 -5.57 -10.66 -8.33
C CYS A 285 -5.89 -12.02 -8.98
N TYR A 286 -7.02 -12.65 -8.64
CA TYR A 286 -7.49 -13.85 -9.35
C TYR A 286 -7.74 -13.59 -10.84
N VAL A 287 -8.40 -12.48 -11.19
CA VAL A 287 -8.63 -12.08 -12.59
C VAL A 287 -7.31 -11.88 -13.34
N LEU A 288 -6.34 -11.21 -12.73
CA LEU A 288 -5.04 -10.96 -13.34
C LEU A 288 -4.27 -12.26 -13.59
N LEU A 289 -4.31 -13.22 -12.66
CA LEU A 289 -3.69 -14.54 -12.87
C LEU A 289 -4.29 -15.31 -14.04
N CYS A 290 -5.57 -15.11 -14.35
CA CYS A 290 -6.20 -15.75 -15.51
C CYS A 290 -5.65 -15.27 -16.85
N ASN A 291 -4.90 -14.16 -16.90
CA ASN A 291 -4.27 -13.67 -18.12
C ASN A 291 -3.00 -14.44 -18.50
N GLU A 292 -2.51 -15.34 -17.65
CA GLU A 292 -1.35 -16.17 -17.90
C GLU A 292 -1.69 -17.66 -17.73
N LEU A 293 -1.31 -18.51 -18.70
CA LEU A 293 -1.78 -19.90 -18.77
C LEU A 293 -1.53 -20.69 -17.49
N ARG A 294 -0.36 -20.48 -16.86
CA ARG A 294 -0.03 -21.15 -15.60
C ARG A 294 -0.83 -20.60 -14.42
N GLY A 295 -1.01 -19.28 -14.35
CA GLY A 295 -1.87 -18.64 -13.35
C GLY A 295 -3.30 -19.17 -13.45
N PHE A 296 -3.86 -19.18 -14.66
CA PHE A 296 -5.17 -19.73 -14.97
C PHE A 296 -5.35 -21.18 -14.46
N LYS A 297 -4.39 -22.07 -14.77
CA LYS A 297 -4.43 -23.47 -14.30
C LYS A 297 -4.43 -23.58 -12.77
N VAL A 298 -3.69 -22.73 -12.08
CA VAL A 298 -3.69 -22.71 -10.61
C VAL A 298 -5.02 -22.20 -10.07
N VAL A 299 -5.59 -21.16 -10.67
CA VAL A 299 -6.91 -20.62 -10.31
C VAL A 299 -8.00 -21.67 -10.49
N LEU A 300 -8.04 -22.37 -11.63
CA LEU A 300 -9.01 -23.46 -11.86
C LEU A 300 -8.91 -24.56 -10.81
N LYS A 301 -7.69 -24.99 -10.49
CA LYS A 301 -7.44 -26.07 -9.53
C LYS A 301 -7.88 -25.70 -8.10
N ARG A 302 -7.83 -24.41 -7.76
CA ARG A 302 -8.04 -23.89 -6.40
C ARG A 302 -9.12 -22.82 -6.34
N PHE A 303 -10.13 -22.93 -7.19
CA PHE A 303 -11.15 -21.90 -7.29
C PHE A 303 -11.95 -21.79 -5.97
N PRO A 304 -12.00 -20.61 -5.32
CA PRO A 304 -12.68 -20.46 -4.03
C PRO A 304 -14.20 -20.63 -4.12
N LEU A 305 -14.77 -21.56 -3.36
CA LEU A 305 -16.23 -21.75 -3.26
C LEU A 305 -17.02 -20.48 -2.88
N PRO A 306 -16.52 -19.58 -2.00
CA PRO A 306 -17.20 -18.31 -1.67
C PRO A 306 -17.55 -17.41 -2.87
N PHE A 307 -16.86 -17.58 -4.00
CA PHE A 307 -17.14 -16.81 -5.23
C PHE A 307 -18.39 -17.26 -5.99
N ILE A 308 -18.95 -18.43 -5.67
CA ILE A 308 -20.09 -19.01 -6.40
C ILE A 308 -21.24 -19.51 -5.52
N ASN A 309 -21.05 -19.61 -4.20
CA ASN A 309 -22.07 -20.11 -3.27
C ASN A 309 -22.99 -19.00 -2.71
N GLY A 310 -22.84 -17.76 -3.18
CA GLY A 310 -23.60 -16.61 -2.72
C GLY A 310 -23.08 -15.93 -1.44
N SER A 311 -21.92 -16.33 -0.90
CA SER A 311 -21.32 -15.73 0.31
C SER A 311 -21.11 -14.21 0.20
N PHE A 312 -21.00 -13.67 -1.01
CA PHE A 312 -20.75 -12.24 -1.25
C PHE A 312 -21.92 -11.53 -1.96
N CYS A 313 -23.13 -12.10 -1.99
CA CYS A 313 -24.27 -11.47 -2.69
C CYS A 313 -24.55 -10.04 -2.18
N GLU A 314 -24.71 -9.86 -0.87
CA GLU A 314 -25.00 -8.56 -0.25
C GLU A 314 -23.95 -7.49 -0.61
N ILE A 315 -22.67 -7.84 -0.48
CA ILE A 315 -21.58 -6.89 -0.77
C ILE A 315 -21.48 -6.57 -2.27
N THR A 316 -21.83 -7.52 -3.15
CA THR A 316 -21.84 -7.26 -4.60
C THR A 316 -23.01 -6.40 -5.05
N GLU A 317 -24.13 -6.41 -4.31
CA GLU A 317 -25.26 -5.51 -4.51
C GLU A 317 -24.93 -4.09 -4.00
N GLU A 318 -24.29 -3.98 -2.83
CA GLU A 318 -23.85 -2.71 -2.26
C GLU A 318 -22.73 -2.06 -3.09
N PHE A 319 -21.78 -2.86 -3.57
CA PHE A 319 -20.64 -2.42 -4.38
C PHE A 319 -20.65 -3.11 -5.76
N PRO A 320 -21.40 -2.57 -6.75
CA PRO A 320 -21.52 -3.17 -8.09
C PRO A 320 -20.18 -3.39 -8.82
N ILE A 321 -19.16 -2.61 -8.44
CA ILE A 321 -17.80 -2.74 -8.94
C ILE A 321 -17.18 -4.10 -8.58
N ILE A 322 -17.42 -4.60 -7.37
CA ILE A 322 -16.99 -5.92 -6.91
C ILE A 322 -17.77 -7.01 -7.65
N GLY A 323 -19.08 -6.82 -7.82
CA GLY A 323 -19.92 -7.72 -8.62
C GLY A 323 -19.46 -7.86 -10.06
N SER A 324 -19.13 -6.74 -10.72
CA SER A 324 -18.62 -6.73 -12.10
C SER A 324 -17.30 -7.49 -12.22
N LEU A 325 -16.40 -7.29 -11.27
CA LEU A 325 -15.10 -7.95 -11.22
C LEU A 325 -15.24 -9.47 -10.97
N LEU A 326 -16.15 -9.86 -10.09
CA LEU A 326 -16.47 -11.27 -9.86
C LEU A 326 -17.04 -11.92 -11.13
N GLN A 327 -17.94 -11.26 -11.83
CA GLN A 327 -18.46 -11.75 -13.11
C GLN A 327 -17.35 -11.90 -14.17
N GLN A 328 -16.42 -10.95 -14.25
CA GLN A 328 -15.25 -11.06 -15.13
C GLN A 328 -14.41 -12.30 -14.83
N LEU A 329 -14.18 -12.61 -13.55
CA LEU A 329 -13.47 -13.82 -13.13
C LEU A 329 -14.21 -15.09 -13.58
N LEU A 330 -15.51 -15.16 -13.34
CA LEU A 330 -16.34 -16.31 -13.71
C LEU A 330 -16.36 -16.54 -15.23
N VAL A 331 -16.46 -15.46 -16.01
CA VAL A 331 -16.39 -15.53 -17.48
C VAL A 331 -15.02 -16.01 -17.96
N SER A 332 -13.94 -15.56 -17.31
CA SER A 332 -12.57 -15.98 -17.67
C SER A 332 -12.38 -17.48 -17.44
N ILE A 333 -12.94 -18.01 -16.36
CA ILE A 333 -12.92 -19.44 -16.02
C ILE A 333 -13.81 -20.28 -16.95
N GLY A 334 -15.01 -19.80 -17.27
CA GLY A 334 -15.96 -20.52 -18.13
C GLY A 334 -15.56 -20.58 -19.61
N LYS A 335 -14.71 -19.66 -20.10
CA LYS A 335 -14.29 -19.60 -21.52
C LYS A 335 -13.40 -20.77 -21.96
N GLU A 336 -12.63 -21.41 -21.07
CA GLU A 336 -11.74 -22.53 -21.44
C GLU A 336 -12.28 -23.92 -21.08
N THR A 337 -13.27 -24.05 -20.19
CA THR A 337 -13.96 -25.34 -20.00
C THR A 337 -14.62 -25.84 -21.29
N GLU A 338 -15.07 -24.94 -22.16
CA GLU A 338 -15.60 -25.30 -23.49
C GLU A 338 -14.54 -25.61 -24.56
N VAL A 339 -13.28 -25.22 -24.32
CA VAL A 339 -12.14 -25.47 -25.23
C VAL A 339 -11.42 -26.76 -24.85
N GLY A 340 -11.29 -27.05 -23.55
CA GLY A 340 -10.70 -28.30 -23.04
C GLY A 340 -11.61 -29.54 -23.16
N GLU A 341 -12.90 -29.37 -23.44
CA GLU A 341 -13.82 -30.47 -23.80
C GLU A 341 -13.86 -30.77 -25.31
N ARG A 342 -13.09 -30.02 -26.12
CA ARG A 342 -13.00 -30.19 -27.60
C ARG A 342 -11.62 -30.65 -28.09
N GLU A 343 -10.77 -31.12 -27.19
CA GLU A 343 -9.54 -31.89 -27.49
C GLU A 343 -9.66 -33.28 -26.86
#